data_AF-A0A367GC96-F1
#
_entry.id   AF-A0A367GC96-F1
#
_cell.length_a   1.000
_cell.length_b   1.000
_cell.length_c   1.000
_cell.angle_alpha   90.00
_cell.angle_beta   90.00
_cell.angle_gamma   90.00
#
_symmetry.space_group_name_H-M   'P 1'
#
loop_
_entity.id
_entity.type
_entity.pdbx_description
1 polymer ?
#
loop_
_entity_poly.entity_id
_entity_poly.type
_entity_poly.pdbx_seq_one_letter_code
_entity_poly.pdbx_strand_id
1 'polypeptide(L)'
;MDLGTSACKFLLVDETGKACNQVSREYPLSMPHTGWSEQDPSSWWQACLDGIPALLEVYATTLHYAPCHTDPANGFKVLVALPKGTNTDKPNMPIKGGDDAYLWACNKWLLAHPDSAEAAQGAVAALTGENIDIEKDL
;
A
#
# COMPACT_ATOMS: atom_id res chain seq x y z
N MET A 1 10.30 -13.89 -5.34
CA MET A 1 9.36 -14.18 -6.42
C MET A 1 9.98 -15.21 -7.32
N ASP A 2 9.22 -16.22 -7.69
CA ASP A 2 9.63 -17.33 -8.55
C ASP A 2 8.62 -17.43 -9.70
N LEU A 3 9.05 -17.10 -10.91
CA LEU A 3 8.23 -17.19 -12.13
C LEU A 3 8.41 -18.59 -12.72
N GLY A 4 7.52 -19.50 -12.34
CA GLY A 4 7.52 -20.88 -12.81
C GLY A 4 6.80 -21.06 -14.14
N THR A 5 6.82 -22.29 -14.63
CA THR A 5 6.19 -22.65 -15.92
C THR A 5 4.66 -22.58 -15.87
N SER A 6 4.04 -22.92 -14.73
CA SER A 6 2.59 -22.98 -14.56
C SER A 6 2.05 -22.02 -13.50
N ALA A 7 2.93 -21.34 -12.76
CA ALA A 7 2.55 -20.45 -11.69
C ALA A 7 3.67 -19.49 -11.30
N CYS A 8 3.29 -18.30 -10.83
CA CYS A 8 4.18 -17.41 -10.11
C CYS A 8 3.99 -17.62 -8.60
N LYS A 9 5.10 -17.84 -7.89
CA LYS A 9 5.12 -18.03 -6.44
C LYS A 9 5.79 -16.85 -5.77
N PHE A 10 5.20 -16.45 -4.65
CA PHE A 10 5.62 -15.31 -3.85
C PHE A 10 5.86 -15.77 -2.43
N LEU A 11 6.98 -15.34 -1.86
CA LEU A 11 7.35 -15.62 -0.47
C LEU A 11 7.77 -14.28 0.15
N LEU A 12 7.11 -13.91 1.24
CA LEU A 12 7.48 -12.80 2.09
C LEU A 12 8.34 -13.34 3.22
N VAL A 13 9.49 -12.73 3.46
CA VAL A 13 10.41 -13.10 4.54
C VAL A 13 10.74 -11.87 5.39
N ASP A 14 10.94 -12.08 6.69
CA ASP A 14 11.42 -11.03 7.59
C ASP A 14 12.96 -10.89 7.54
N GLU A 15 13.50 -9.97 8.34
CA GLU A 15 14.93 -9.69 8.42
C GLU A 15 15.78 -10.89 8.90
N THR A 16 15.16 -11.89 9.51
CA THR A 16 15.82 -13.12 9.97
C THR A 16 15.77 -14.23 8.93
N GLY A 17 15.08 -14.00 7.80
CA GLY A 17 14.83 -15.00 6.76
C GLY A 17 13.67 -15.93 7.07
N LYS A 18 12.87 -15.66 8.11
CA LYS A 18 11.67 -16.45 8.42
C LYS A 18 10.57 -16.10 7.42
N ALA A 19 9.89 -17.12 6.89
CA ALA A 19 8.72 -16.93 6.04
C ALA A 19 7.56 -16.30 6.83
N CYS A 20 7.09 -15.13 6.38
CA CYS A 20 5.96 -14.41 6.93
C CYS A 20 4.65 -14.73 6.21
N ASN A 21 4.70 -14.90 4.88
CA ASN A 21 3.55 -15.22 4.05
C ASN A 21 3.97 -15.88 2.73
N GLN A 22 3.09 -16.65 2.11
CA GLN A 22 3.31 -17.27 0.81
C GLN A 22 2.04 -17.21 -0.03
N VAL A 23 2.18 -16.85 -1.31
CA VAL A 23 1.08 -16.79 -2.28
C VAL A 23 1.52 -17.44 -3.58
N SER A 24 0.59 -18.07 -4.29
CA SER A 24 0.81 -18.59 -5.65
C SER A 24 -0.32 -18.11 -6.57
N ARG A 25 0.02 -17.85 -7.82
CA ARG A 25 -0.92 -17.52 -8.90
C ARG A 25 -0.62 -18.42 -10.09
N GLU A 26 -1.55 -19.31 -10.40
CA GLU A 26 -1.42 -20.21 -11.53
C GLU A 26 -1.83 -19.51 -12.82
N TYR A 27 -1.21 -19.92 -13.93
CA TYR A 27 -1.56 -19.46 -15.27
C TYR A 27 -1.49 -20.62 -16.26
N PRO A 28 -2.29 -20.58 -17.33
CA PRO A 28 -2.39 -21.67 -18.28
C PRO A 28 -1.08 -21.88 -19.04
N LEU A 29 -0.79 -23.16 -19.32
CA LEU A 29 0.26 -23.58 -20.23
C LEU A 29 -0.31 -23.80 -21.63
N SER A 30 0.27 -23.15 -22.62
CA SER A 30 -0.16 -23.29 -24.02
C SER A 30 0.73 -24.31 -24.72
N MET A 31 0.12 -25.34 -25.32
CA MET A 31 0.80 -26.35 -26.15
C MET A 31 0.03 -26.48 -27.47
N PRO A 32 0.07 -25.45 -28.35
CA PRO A 32 -0.78 -25.41 -29.55
C PRO A 32 -0.39 -26.48 -30.59
N HIS A 33 0.86 -26.93 -30.55
CA HIS A 33 1.40 -27.96 -31.42
C HIS A 33 2.21 -28.99 -30.63
N THR A 34 2.27 -30.21 -31.15
CA THR A 34 3.06 -31.30 -30.55
C THR A 34 4.52 -30.89 -30.38
N GLY A 35 5.03 -30.95 -29.16
CA GLY A 35 6.41 -30.60 -28.81
C GLY A 35 6.64 -29.11 -28.53
N TRP A 36 5.60 -28.27 -28.62
CA TRP A 36 5.70 -26.84 -28.32
C TRP A 36 5.20 -26.56 -26.90
N SER A 37 5.86 -25.61 -26.24
CA SER A 37 5.43 -25.06 -24.95
C SER A 37 5.56 -23.55 -25.04
N GLU A 38 4.42 -22.87 -25.01
CA GLU A 38 4.30 -21.42 -25.13
C GLU A 38 3.68 -20.83 -23.87
N GLN A 39 4.00 -19.57 -23.59
CA GLN A 39 3.44 -18.79 -22.51
C GLN A 39 3.12 -17.38 -23.00
N ASP A 40 2.00 -16.83 -22.54
CA ASP A 40 1.63 -15.44 -22.76
C ASP A 40 2.28 -14.56 -21.66
N PRO A 41 3.19 -13.62 -22.02
CA PRO A 41 3.83 -12.74 -21.04
C PRO A 41 2.83 -11.90 -20.22
N SER A 42 1.65 -11.60 -20.78
CA SER A 42 0.60 -10.86 -20.07
C SER A 42 0.07 -11.63 -18.86
N SER A 43 0.07 -12.96 -18.94
CA SER A 43 -0.35 -13.84 -17.84
C SER A 43 0.62 -13.75 -16.65
N TRP A 44 1.92 -13.59 -16.89
CA TRP A 44 2.90 -13.38 -15.83
C TRP A 44 2.69 -12.04 -15.13
N TRP A 45 2.43 -10.99 -15.93
CA TRP A 45 2.15 -9.66 -15.40
C TRP A 45 0.89 -9.65 -14.53
N GLN A 46 -0.19 -10.28 -15.01
CA GLN A 46 -1.42 -10.40 -14.23
C GLN A 46 -1.20 -11.18 -12.92
N ALA A 47 -0.43 -12.29 -12.98
CA ALA A 47 -0.07 -13.05 -11.79
C ALA A 47 0.71 -12.21 -10.75
N CYS A 48 1.55 -11.27 -11.19
CA CYS A 48 2.22 -10.31 -10.31
C CYS A 48 1.24 -9.30 -9.72
N LEU A 49 0.36 -8.72 -10.54
CA LEU A 49 -0.66 -7.78 -10.09
C LEU A 49 -1.60 -8.40 -9.05
N ASP A 50 -1.93 -9.69 -9.17
CA ASP A 50 -2.82 -10.38 -8.25
C ASP A 50 -2.09 -10.97 -7.04
N GLY A 51 -0.84 -11.41 -7.23
CA GLY A 51 -0.07 -12.15 -6.22
C GLY A 51 0.62 -11.26 -5.19
N ILE A 52 1.16 -10.11 -5.62
CA ILE A 52 1.91 -9.20 -4.73
C ILE A 52 0.98 -8.55 -3.69
N PRO A 53 -0.19 -7.99 -4.04
CA PRO A 53 -1.10 -7.43 -3.04
C PRO A 53 -1.58 -8.47 -2.02
N ALA A 54 -1.97 -9.67 -2.48
CA ALA A 54 -2.39 -10.76 -1.61
C ALA A 54 -1.27 -11.25 -0.68
N LEU A 55 0.00 -11.16 -1.11
CA LEU A 55 1.14 -11.47 -0.25
C LEU A 55 1.28 -10.45 0.89
N LEU A 56 0.92 -9.20 0.63
CA LEU A 56 1.11 -8.05 1.51
C LEU A 56 -0.11 -7.67 2.35
N GLU A 57 -1.29 -8.25 2.07
CA GLU A 57 -2.59 -7.96 2.71
C GLU A 57 -2.64 -8.24 4.24
N VAL A 58 -1.51 -8.57 4.87
CA VAL A 58 -1.42 -8.94 6.30
C VAL A 58 -1.05 -7.77 7.22
N TYR A 59 -0.81 -6.55 6.72
CA TYR A 59 -0.57 -5.40 7.59
C TYR A 59 -1.65 -4.33 7.48
N ALA A 60 -2.79 -4.58 8.14
CA ALA A 60 -3.90 -3.63 8.29
C ALA A 60 -3.47 -2.28 8.91
N THR A 61 -2.32 -2.20 9.58
CA THR A 61 -1.75 -0.96 10.14
C THR A 61 -1.05 -0.05 9.11
N THR A 62 -0.90 -0.51 7.87
CA THR A 62 -0.17 0.20 6.80
C THR A 62 -1.07 0.76 5.71
N LEU A 63 -2.37 0.44 5.71
CA LEU A 63 -3.29 0.95 4.71
C LEU A 63 -3.51 2.45 4.93
N HIS A 64 -3.01 3.28 4.00
CA HIS A 64 -3.34 4.70 3.95
C HIS A 64 -4.14 4.93 2.67
N TYR A 65 -5.23 5.68 2.80
CA TYR A 65 -6.03 6.14 1.67
C TYR A 65 -5.14 7.00 0.76
N ALA A 66 -4.63 6.40 -0.31
CA ALA A 66 -4.04 7.10 -1.43
C ALA A 66 -4.94 6.85 -2.66
N PRO A 67 -6.11 7.51 -2.75
CA PRO A 67 -6.95 7.37 -3.92
C PRO A 67 -6.25 8.04 -5.11
N CYS A 68 -5.69 7.23 -6.01
CA CYS A 68 -5.02 7.72 -7.22
C CYS A 68 -5.89 7.66 -8.48
N HIS A 69 -7.12 7.13 -8.40
CA HIS A 69 -8.17 7.25 -9.43
C HIS A 69 -9.55 6.88 -8.86
N THR A 70 -10.62 7.28 -9.56
CA THR A 70 -12.03 7.01 -9.22
C THR A 70 -12.70 5.97 -10.13
N ASP A 71 -11.96 5.37 -11.06
CA ASP A 71 -12.48 4.36 -12.00
C ASP A 71 -12.85 3.04 -11.29
N PRO A 72 -14.15 2.70 -11.19
CA PRO A 72 -14.62 1.49 -10.50
C PRO A 72 -14.22 0.18 -11.20
N ALA A 73 -14.00 0.22 -12.52
CA ALA A 73 -13.67 -0.98 -13.30
C ALA A 73 -12.20 -1.36 -13.18
N ASN A 74 -11.33 -0.38 -12.93
CA ASN A 74 -9.89 -0.61 -12.86
C ASN A 74 -9.39 -0.97 -11.46
N GLY A 75 -10.10 -0.56 -10.40
CA GLY A 75 -9.72 -0.79 -8.99
C GLY A 75 -8.36 -0.18 -8.61
N PHE A 76 -8.08 -0.02 -7.31
CA PHE A 76 -6.82 0.58 -6.86
C PHE A 76 -5.61 -0.28 -7.25
N LYS A 77 -4.68 0.28 -8.04
CA LYS A 77 -3.41 -0.38 -8.45
C LYS A 77 -2.18 0.22 -7.76
N VAL A 78 -2.31 0.64 -6.50
CA VAL A 78 -1.23 1.25 -5.73
C VAL A 78 -0.96 0.44 -4.48
N LEU A 79 0.32 0.13 -4.27
CA LEU A 79 0.82 -0.46 -3.05
C LEU A 79 1.64 0.59 -2.30
N VAL A 80 1.29 0.86 -1.04
CA VAL A 80 2.07 1.71 -0.14
C VAL A 80 2.70 0.83 0.93
N ALA A 81 4.03 0.83 1.00
CA ALA A 81 4.78 0.18 2.08
C ALA A 81 5.37 1.27 2.97
N LEU A 82 5.19 1.15 4.29
CA LEU A 82 5.75 2.09 5.26
C LEU A 82 6.88 1.43 6.05
N PRO A 83 7.92 2.21 6.42
CA PRO A 83 8.92 1.73 7.37
C PRO A 83 8.29 1.23 8.68
N LYS A 84 8.87 0.20 9.27
CA LYS A 84 8.47 -0.33 10.59
C LYS A 84 8.44 0.80 11.62
N GLY A 85 7.35 0.89 12.38
CA GLY A 85 7.16 1.94 13.39
C GLY A 85 6.53 3.23 12.86
N THR A 86 6.17 3.32 11.59
CA THR A 86 5.38 4.46 11.10
C THR A 86 4.01 4.51 11.80
N ASN A 87 3.52 5.71 12.11
CA ASN A 87 2.28 6.00 12.84
C ASN A 87 2.27 5.64 14.34
N THR A 88 3.36 5.15 14.91
CA THR A 88 3.47 5.00 16.37
C THR A 88 3.69 6.36 17.05
N ASP A 89 3.88 6.35 18.36
CA ASP A 89 4.11 7.54 19.18
C ASP A 89 5.09 8.53 18.54
N LYS A 90 4.73 9.82 18.61
CA LYS A 90 5.58 10.91 18.15
C LYS A 90 6.93 10.84 18.88
N PRO A 91 8.06 10.78 18.15
CA PRO A 91 9.37 10.70 18.78
C PRO A 91 9.66 11.98 19.57
N ASN A 92 10.31 11.83 20.72
CA ASN A 92 10.82 12.96 21.48
C ASN A 92 12.11 13.47 20.82
N MET A 93 11.98 14.46 19.95
CA MET A 93 13.10 15.08 19.25
C MET A 93 12.97 16.61 19.26
N PRO A 94 14.11 17.34 19.31
CA PRO A 94 14.08 18.80 19.25
C PRO A 94 13.59 19.25 17.87
N ILE A 95 12.70 20.25 17.85
CA ILE A 95 12.27 20.93 16.62
C ILE A 95 13.46 21.74 16.10
N LYS A 96 13.99 21.38 14.93
CA LYS A 96 15.11 22.08 14.29
C LYS A 96 14.67 23.03 13.17
N GLY A 97 13.36 23.09 12.90
CA GLY A 97 12.74 23.97 11.91
C GLY A 97 12.15 23.20 10.74
N GLY A 98 11.66 23.93 9.73
CA GLY A 98 10.98 23.33 8.58
C GLY A 98 9.70 22.59 8.99
N ASP A 99 9.54 21.37 8.50
CA ASP A 99 8.32 20.58 8.69
C ASP A 99 8.24 19.91 10.06
N ASP A 100 9.27 19.98 10.90
CA ASP A 100 9.28 19.40 12.25
C ASP A 100 8.08 19.85 13.10
N ALA A 101 7.56 21.05 12.85
CA ALA A 101 6.37 21.59 13.51
C ALA A 101 5.11 20.78 13.23
N TYR A 102 5.02 20.14 12.06
CA TYR A 102 3.87 19.35 11.62
C TYR A 102 3.98 17.88 11.99
N LEU A 103 5.05 17.45 12.65
CA LEU A 103 5.22 16.04 13.05
C LEU A 103 4.13 15.65 14.06
N TRP A 104 3.33 14.66 13.68
CA TRP A 104 2.17 14.21 14.46
C TRP A 104 2.40 12.85 15.12
N ALA A 105 3.07 11.94 14.41
CA ALA A 105 3.43 10.61 14.86
C ALA A 105 4.76 10.19 14.22
N CYS A 106 5.31 9.04 14.59
CA CYS A 106 6.55 8.53 13.98
C CYS A 106 6.40 8.44 12.45
N ASN A 107 7.28 9.13 11.72
CA ASN A 107 7.26 9.26 10.27
C ASN A 107 5.92 9.78 9.67
N LYS A 108 5.12 10.52 10.44
CA LYS A 108 3.85 11.10 9.99
C LYS A 108 3.76 12.57 10.32
N TRP A 109 3.64 13.37 9.26
CA TRP A 109 3.36 14.81 9.33
C TRP A 109 1.90 15.04 8.99
N LEU A 110 1.26 15.96 9.71
CA LEU A 110 -0.16 16.24 9.57
C LEU A 110 -0.40 17.74 9.48
N LEU A 111 -1.06 18.15 8.39
CA LEU A 111 -1.67 19.45 8.24
C LEU A 111 -3.17 19.26 8.39
N ALA A 112 -3.76 19.86 9.42
CA ALA A 112 -5.18 19.72 9.71
C ALA A 112 -5.98 20.90 9.17
N HIS A 113 -7.26 20.66 8.87
CA HIS A 113 -8.24 21.72 8.73
C HIS A 113 -8.61 22.25 10.12
N PRO A 114 -8.82 23.56 10.33
CA PRO A 114 -9.20 24.12 11.63
C PRO A 114 -10.39 23.42 12.30
N ASP A 115 -11.36 22.98 11.49
CA ASP A 115 -12.58 22.30 11.96
C ASP A 115 -12.41 20.79 12.23
N SER A 116 -11.22 20.22 12.02
CA SER A 116 -11.01 18.79 12.19
C SER A 116 -10.78 18.40 13.65
N ALA A 117 -11.07 17.14 13.98
CA ALA A 117 -10.84 16.61 15.34
C ALA A 117 -9.34 16.61 15.70
N GLU A 118 -8.47 16.41 14.72
CA GLU A 118 -7.02 16.42 14.89
C GLU A 118 -6.50 17.81 15.25
N ALA A 119 -7.05 18.87 14.63
CA ALA A 119 -6.72 20.24 15.00
C ALA A 119 -7.10 20.52 16.47
N ALA A 120 -8.28 20.06 16.91
CA ALA A 120 -8.69 20.16 18.31
C ALA A 120 -7.79 19.35 19.28
N GLN A 121 -7.08 18.33 18.78
CA GLN A 121 -6.13 17.51 19.54
C GLN A 121 -4.68 18.05 19.48
N GLY A 122 -4.45 19.20 18.83
CA GLY A 122 -3.15 19.88 18.78
C GLY A 122 -2.35 19.65 17.50
N ALA A 123 -2.95 19.08 16.45
CA ALA A 123 -2.35 19.11 15.12
C ALA A 123 -2.31 20.57 14.60
N VAL A 124 -1.32 20.88 13.76
CA VAL A 124 -1.20 22.23 13.22
C VAL A 124 -2.29 22.46 12.19
N ALA A 125 -3.17 23.42 12.47
CA ALA A 125 -4.21 23.88 11.55
C ALA A 125 -3.59 24.76 10.46
N ALA A 126 -3.23 24.14 9.34
CA ALA A 126 -2.54 24.80 8.22
C ALA A 126 -3.32 24.71 6.89
N LEU A 127 -4.38 23.91 6.84
CA LEU A 127 -5.25 23.86 5.67
C LEU A 127 -6.21 25.06 5.65
N THR A 128 -6.62 25.45 4.44
CA THR A 128 -7.58 26.53 4.20
C THR A 128 -8.64 26.07 3.21
N GLY A 129 -9.82 26.67 3.25
CA GLY A 129 -10.94 26.31 2.38
C GLY A 129 -12.15 25.81 3.16
N GLU A 130 -13.10 25.21 2.45
CA GLU A 130 -14.24 24.53 3.06
C GLU A 130 -13.86 23.09 3.38
N ASN A 131 -14.19 22.62 4.59
CA ASN A 131 -14.04 21.21 4.95
C ASN A 131 -15.24 20.42 4.42
N ILE A 132 -15.13 19.97 3.17
CA ILE A 132 -16.21 19.27 2.48
C ILE A 132 -16.39 17.87 3.09
N ASP A 133 -17.58 17.63 3.64
CA ASP A 133 -18.01 16.31 4.10
C ASP A 133 -18.88 15.65 3.03
N ILE A 134 -18.44 14.49 2.55
CA ILE A 134 -19.11 13.71 1.50
C ILE A 134 -19.89 12.51 2.06
N GLU A 135 -20.02 12.36 3.39
CA GLU A 135 -20.75 11.23 3.99
C GLU A 135 -22.19 11.12 3.48
N LYS A 136 -22.81 12.26 3.12
CA LYS A 136 -24.17 12.32 2.58
C LYS A 136 -24.28 12.02 1.08
N ASP A 137 -23.14 11.94 0.37
CA ASP A 137 -23.07 11.73 -1.08
C ASP A 137 -22.69 10.27 -1.44
N LEU A 138 -22.43 9.43 -0.44
CA LEU A 138 -22.08 8.00 -0.56
C LEU A 138 -23.30 7.09 -0.33
#